data_AF-A0A496PRD5-F1
#
_entry.id   AF-A0A496PRD5-F1
#
_cell.length_a   1.000
_cell.length_b   1.000
_cell.length_c   1.000
_cell.angle_alpha   90.00
_cell.angle_beta   90.00
_cell.angle_gamma   90.00
#
_symmetry.space_group_name_H-M   'P 1'
#
loop_
_entity.id
_entity.type
_entity.pdbx_description
1 polymer ?
#
loop_
_entity_poly.entity_id
_entity_poly.type
_entity_poly.pdbx_seq_one_letter_code
_entity_poly.pdbx_strand_id
1 'polypeptide(L)' 'MADKNIQKAKRAKRRRRKVRGIISGTAQRPRLTVCKSLKNVFAQIIDDEKGVTLVSAASNS' A
#
# COMPACT_ATOMS: atom_id res chain seq x y z
N MET A 1 10.74 24.61 -9.96
CA MET A 1 9.71 24.17 -8.98
C MET A 1 9.72 22.66 -8.88
N ALA A 2 9.75 22.07 -7.69
CA ALA A 2 9.68 20.61 -7.55
C ALA A 2 8.27 20.10 -7.91
N ASP A 3 8.19 19.02 -8.68
CA ASP A 3 6.92 18.41 -9.05
C ASP A 3 6.14 17.96 -7.79
N LYS A 4 4.95 18.54 -7.60
CA LYS A 4 4.08 18.29 -6.45
C LYS A 4 3.67 16.82 -6.34
N ASN A 5 3.56 16.11 -7.47
CA ASN A 5 3.19 14.70 -7.50
C ASN A 5 4.30 13.82 -6.92
N ILE A 6 5.56 14.12 -7.27
CA ILE A 6 6.74 13.44 -6.72
C ILE A 6 6.81 13.65 -5.20
N GLN A 7 6.56 14.88 -4.73
CA GLN A 7 6.56 15.17 -3.29
C GLN A 7 5.44 14.44 -2.53
N LYS A 8 4.24 14.36 -3.11
CA LYS A 8 3.10 13.60 -2.56
C LYS A 8 3.43 12.11 -2.46
N ALA A 9 4.00 11.52 -3.51
CA ALA A 9 4.41 10.11 -3.53
C ALA A 9 5.48 9.82 -2.47
N LYS A 10 6.47 10.71 -2.31
CA LYS A 10 7.54 10.58 -1.30
C LYS A 10 6.97 10.60 0.13
N ARG A 11 6.04 11.51 0.42
CA ARG A 11 5.35 11.58 1.73
C ARG A 11 4.52 10.32 2.00
N ALA A 12 3.80 9.81 1.00
CA ALA A 12 3.03 8.58 1.12
C ALA A 12 3.94 7.36 1.41
N LYS A 13 5.06 7.24 0.68
CA LYS A 13 6.05 6.16 0.90
C LYS A 13 6.63 6.21 2.32
N ARG A 14 6.99 7.41 2.81
CA ARG A 14 7.50 7.59 4.18
C ARG A 14 6.48 7.13 5.24
N ARG A 15 5.21 7.52 5.08
CA ARG A 15 4.13 7.10 5.98
C ARG A 15 3.94 5.58 5.98
N ARG A 16 3.90 4.97 4.79
CA ARG A 16 3.79 3.50 4.65
C ARG A 16 4.93 2.78 5.35
N ARG A 17 6.17 3.26 5.19
CA ARG A 17 7.34 2.67 5.88
C ARG A 17 7.21 2.74 7.40
N LYS A 18 6.75 3.87 7.95
CA LYS A 18 6.53 4.01 9.40
C LYS A 18 5.46 3.03 9.90
N VAL A 19 4.33 2.93 9.20
CA VAL A 19 3.25 2.01 9.57
C VAL A 19 3.70 0.54 9.48
N ARG A 20 4.48 0.18 8.46
CA ARG A 20 5.04 -1.17 8.31
C ARG A 20 6.07 -1.55 9.38
N GLY A 21 6.60 -0.58 10.14
CA GLY A 21 7.44 -0.88 11.30
C GLY A 21 6.65 -1.35 12.52
N ILE A 22 5.32 -1.19 12.51
CA ILE A 22 4.42 -1.58 13.60
C ILE A 22 3.47 -2.70 13.14
N ILE A 23 3.04 -2.65 11.88
CA ILE A 23 2.07 -3.59 11.29
C ILE A 23 2.78 -4.45 10.24
N SER A 24 2.91 -5.74 10.53
CA SER A 24 3.27 -6.80 9.59
C SER A 24 2.07 -7.72 9.34
N GLY A 25 2.04 -8.38 8.19
CA GLY A 25 1.03 -9.37 7.83
C GLY A 25 1.63 -10.77 7.82
N THR A 26 0.96 -11.72 8.46
CA THR A 26 1.32 -13.15 8.44
C THR A 26 0.25 -13.94 7.70
N ALA A 27 0.47 -15.24 7.49
CA ALA A 27 -0.52 -16.11 6.84
C ALA A 27 -1.88 -16.11 7.56
N GLN A 28 -1.91 -16.03 8.90
CA GLN A 28 -3.14 -15.99 9.69
C GLN A 28 -3.81 -14.61 9.69
N ARG A 29 -2.99 -13.55 9.60
CA ARG A 29 -3.46 -12.16 9.60
C ARG A 29 -2.71 -11.34 8.55
N PRO A 30 -3.07 -11.49 7.26
CA PRO A 30 -2.33 -10.84 6.18
C PRO A 30 -2.56 -9.32 6.19
N ARG A 31 -1.58 -8.58 5.66
CA ARG A 31 -1.59 -7.12 5.69
C ARG A 31 -2.32 -6.56 4.48
N LEU A 32 -3.35 -5.75 4.74
CA LEU A 32 -4.03 -4.98 3.70
C LEU A 32 -3.21 -3.72 3.35
N THR A 33 -2.98 -3.49 2.06
CA THR A 33 -2.37 -2.28 1.52
C THR A 33 -3.35 -1.57 0.62
N VAL A 34 -3.60 -0.27 0.86
CA VAL A 34 -4.47 0.57 0.02
C VAL A 34 -3.68 1.71 -0.61
N CYS A 35 -3.93 1.94 -1.89
CA CYS A 35 -3.43 3.07 -2.66
C CYS A 35 -4.60 3.77 -3.35
N LYS A 36 -4.67 5.11 -3.24
CA LYS A 36 -5.70 5.92 -3.88
C LYS A 36 -5.05 6.87 -4.88
N SER A 37 -5.50 6.78 -6.13
CA SER A 37 -5.22 7.77 -7.17
C SER A 37 -6.38 8.78 -7.25
N LEU A 38 -6.33 9.67 -8.24
CA LEU A 38 -7.42 10.63 -8.48
C LEU A 38 -8.70 9.94 -8.97
N LYS A 39 -8.55 8.84 -9.74
CA LYS A 39 -9.67 8.15 -10.39
C LYS A 39 -10.02 6.84 -9.70
N ASN A 40 -9.02 6.10 -9.23
CA ASN A 40 -9.18 4.72 -8.78
C ASN A 40 -8.57 4.46 -7.40
N VAL A 41 -9.06 3.41 -6.75
CA VAL A 41 -8.54 2.85 -5.52
C VAL A 41 -8.07 1.43 -5.79
N PHE A 42 -6.87 1.11 -5.29
CA PHE A 42 -6.24 -0.18 -5.42
C PHE A 42 -5.98 -0.76 -4.04
N ALA A 43 -6.33 -2.02 -3.84
CA ALA A 43 -6.16 -2.74 -2.59
C ALA A 43 -5.46 -4.09 -2.82
N GLN A 44 -4.60 -4.50 -1.88
CA GLN A 44 -3.88 -5.78 -1.94
C GLN A 44 -3.80 -6.39 -0.54
N ILE A 45 -4.03 -7.71 -0.45
CA ILE A 45 -3.82 -8.51 0.76
C ILE A 45 -2.51 -9.26 0.59
N ILE A 46 -1.56 -9.07 1.51
CA ILE A 46 -0.18 -9.53 1.39
C ILE A 46 0.21 -10.36 2.62
N ASP A 47 0.86 -11.49 2.39
CA ASP A 47 1.61 -12.24 3.41
C ASP A 47 3.07 -11.76 3.36
N ASP A 48 3.53 -11.08 4.41
CA ASP A 48 4.87 -10.49 4.45
C ASP A 48 5.96 -11.55 4.74
N GLU A 49 5.62 -12.70 5.33
CA GLU A 49 6.59 -13.78 5.61
C GLU A 49 7.04 -14.45 4.31
N LYS A 50 6.08 -14.72 3.42
CA LYS A 50 6.33 -15.31 2.10
C LYS A 50 6.62 -14.25 1.04
N GLY A 51 6.30 -12.99 1.31
CA GLY A 51 6.42 -11.89 0.34
C GLY A 51 5.43 -12.00 -0.82
N VAL A 52 4.28 -12.64 -0.60
CA VAL A 52 3.30 -12.96 -1.66
C VAL A 52 2.03 -12.13 -1.48
N THR A 53 1.53 -11.58 -2.59
CA THR A 53 0.18 -10.99 -2.64
C THR A 53 -0.83 -12.11 -2.83
N LEU A 54 -1.71 -12.28 -1.85
CA LEU A 54 -2.75 -13.32 -1.87
C LEU A 54 -3.91 -12.90 -2.77
N VAL A 55 -4.33 -11.64 -2.69
CA VAL A 55 -5.46 -11.09 -3.46
C VAL A 55 -5.16 -9.64 -3.82
N SER A 56 -5.62 -9.22 -4.99
CA SER A 56 -5.63 -7.81 -5.41
C SER A 56 -6.99 -7.41 -5.95
N ALA A 57 -7.38 -6.17 -5.70
CA ALA A 57 -8.62 -5.58 -6.21
C ALA A 57 -8.39 -4.11 -6.59
N ALA A 58 -9.13 -3.65 -7.59
CA ALA A 58 -9.14 -2.26 -8.03
C ALA A 58 -10.59 -1.80 -8.25
N SER A 59 -10.86 -0.52 -8.02
CA SER A 59 -12.11 0.09 -8.47
C SER A 59 -12.02 0.39 -9.97
N ASN A 60 -13.08 0.08 -10.71
CA ASN A 60 -13.23 0.43 -12.14
C ASN A 60 -14.05 1.72 -12.30
N SER A 61 -13.75 2.75 -11.50
CA SER A 61 -14.49 4.02 -11.50
C SER A 61 -14.16 4.87 -12.72
#